data_AF-A0ABD5DHS5-F1
#
_entry.id   AF-A0ABD5DHS5-F1
#
_cell.length_a   1.000
_cell.length_b   1.000
_cell.length_c   1.000
_cell.angle_alpha   90.00
_cell.angle_beta   90.00
_cell.angle_gamma   90.00
#
_symmetry.space_group_name_H-M   'P 1'
#
loop_
_entity.id
_entity.type
_entity.pdbx_description
1 polymer ?
#
loop_
_entity_poly.entity_id
_entity_poly.type
_entity_poly.pdbx_seq_one_letter_code
_entity_poly.pdbx_strand_id
1 'polypeptide(L)'
;MYIDNATMQLIKDPSQFDVLLCSNLFGDILSDECAMITGSMGMLPSASLNEQGFGLYEPAGGSAPDIAGKNIANPIAQILSLALLLRYS
;
A
#
# COMPACT_ATOMS: atom_id res chain seq x y z
N MET A 1 16.05 11.50 2.48
CA MET A 1 16.65 10.60 1.47
C MET A 1 16.12 11.04 0.10
N TYR A 2 16.92 11.02 -0.96
CA TYR A 2 16.40 11.27 -2.31
C TYR A 2 15.66 10.04 -2.83
N ILE A 3 14.69 10.25 -3.72
CA ILE A 3 13.79 9.19 -4.20
C ILE A 3 14.53 8.06 -4.91
N ASP A 4 15.55 8.40 -5.69
CA ASP A 4 16.42 7.45 -6.39
C ASP A 4 17.21 6.55 -5.43
N ASN A 5 17.72 7.09 -4.33
CA ASN A 5 18.36 6.27 -3.30
C ASN A 5 17.32 5.49 -2.48
N ALA A 6 16.13 6.04 -2.25
CA ALA A 6 15.08 5.35 -1.51
C ALA A 6 14.64 4.05 -2.20
N THR A 7 14.46 4.06 -3.52
CA THR A 7 14.15 2.84 -4.29
C THR A 7 15.27 1.80 -4.14
N MET A 8 16.54 2.23 -4.27
CA MET A 8 17.69 1.35 -4.07
C MET A 8 17.74 0.73 -2.66
N GLN A 9 17.44 1.51 -1.61
CA GLN A 9 17.47 1.02 -0.23
C GLN A 9 16.33 0.05 0.06
N LEU A 10 15.14 0.26 -0.51
CA LEU A 10 14.01 -0.68 -0.36
C LEU A 10 14.35 -2.07 -0.91
N ILE A 11 15.12 -2.16 -2.00
CA ILE A 11 15.58 -3.44 -2.53
C ILE A 11 16.73 -4.02 -1.68
N LYS A 12 17.70 -3.18 -1.32
CA LYS A 12 18.96 -3.61 -0.70
C LYS A 12 18.80 -4.02 0.76
N ASP A 13 18.14 -3.19 1.56
CA ASP A 13 17.96 -3.38 3.00
C ASP A 13 16.66 -2.69 3.45
N PRO A 14 15.48 -3.28 3.13
CA PRO A 14 14.19 -2.68 3.49
C PRO A 14 13.95 -2.63 5.00
N SER A 15 14.66 -3.47 5.78
CA SER A 15 14.43 -3.63 7.22
C SER A 15 14.83 -2.40 8.05
N GLN A 16 15.57 -1.46 7.46
CA GLN A 16 15.99 -0.23 8.11
C GLN A 16 14.87 0.82 8.24
N PHE A 17 13.73 0.63 7.55
CA PHE A 17 12.65 1.61 7.51
C PHE A 17 11.50 1.25 8.46
N ASP A 18 10.97 2.28 9.11
CA ASP A 18 9.73 2.21 9.91
C ASP A 18 8.63 3.02 9.22
N VAL A 19 8.80 4.35 9.15
CA VAL A 19 7.88 5.26 8.46
C VAL A 19 8.58 5.96 7.29
N LEU A 20 7.98 5.88 6.10
CA LEU A 20 8.38 6.61 4.90
C LEU A 20 7.40 7.75 4.63
N LEU A 21 7.82 8.99 4.91
CA LEU A 21 7.05 10.19 4.57
C LEU A 21 7.41 10.67 3.16
N CYS A 22 6.40 10.74 2.29
CA CYS A 22 6.56 11.06 0.88
C CYS A 22 5.63 12.19 0.43
N SER A 23 6.01 12.88 -0.65
CA SER A 23 5.03 13.64 -1.45
C SER A 23 4.11 12.67 -2.18
N ASN A 24 2.99 13.16 -2.74
CA ASN A 24 1.99 12.31 -3.40
C ASN A 24 2.61 11.40 -4.49
N LEU A 25 3.32 11.98 -5.46
CA LEU A 25 3.95 11.21 -6.56
C LEU A 25 5.01 10.22 -6.07
N PHE A 26 5.82 10.58 -5.07
CA PHE A 26 6.85 9.68 -4.56
C PHE A 26 6.28 8.61 -3.65
N GLY A 27 5.17 8.89 -2.98
CA GLY A 27 4.41 7.91 -2.21
C GLY A 27 3.92 6.81 -3.11
N ASP A 28 3.27 7.17 -4.23
CA ASP A 28 2.77 6.25 -5.26
C ASP A 28 3.86 5.30 -5.77
N ILE A 29 5.01 5.85 -6.19
CA ILE A 29 6.14 5.05 -6.69
C ILE A 29 6.68 4.08 -5.62
N LEU A 30 6.93 4.56 -4.40
CA LEU A 30 7.54 3.74 -3.35
C LEU A 30 6.56 2.73 -2.74
N SER A 31 5.25 3.03 -2.71
CA SER A 31 4.25 2.09 -2.21
C SER A 31 4.13 0.87 -3.11
N ASP A 32 4.19 1.05 -4.43
CA ASP A 32 4.18 -0.07 -5.39
C ASP A 32 5.46 -0.91 -5.29
N GLU A 33 6.61 -0.27 -5.08
CA GLU A 33 7.87 -1.00 -4.85
C GLU A 33 7.79 -1.85 -3.56
N CYS A 34 7.28 -1.27 -2.47
CA CYS A 34 7.03 -2.00 -1.23
C CYS A 34 6.05 -3.17 -1.44
N ALA A 35 4.99 -2.97 -2.23
CA ALA A 35 4.03 -4.01 -2.60
C ALA A 35 4.71 -5.23 -3.21
N MET A 36 5.59 -4.99 -4.17
CA MET A 36 6.26 -6.05 -4.89
C MET A 36 7.29 -6.76 -4.00
N ILE A 37 8.01 -6.03 -3.13
CA ILE A 37 8.95 -6.64 -2.17
C ILE A 37 8.22 -7.57 -1.19
N THR A 38 7.00 -7.22 -0.76
CA THR A 38 6.19 -8.09 0.13
C THR A 38 5.60 -9.32 -0.56
N GLY A 39 5.75 -9.45 -1.88
CA GLY A 39 5.42 -10.64 -2.66
C GLY A 39 4.04 -10.65 -3.29
N SER A 40 3.14 -9.70 -2.97
CA SER A 40 1.85 -9.57 -3.66
C SER A 40 1.21 -8.20 -3.43
N MET A 41 0.83 -7.52 -4.52
CA MET A 41 -0.02 -6.32 -4.46
C MET A 41 -1.35 -6.56 -3.75
N GLY A 42 -1.89 -7.79 -3.79
CA GLY A 42 -3.16 -8.14 -3.16
C GLY A 42 -3.13 -8.23 -1.63
N MET A 43 -1.99 -7.91 -1.00
CA MET A 43 -1.80 -7.94 0.45
C MET A 43 -1.81 -6.55 1.09
N LEU A 44 -1.72 -5.47 0.31
CA LEU A 44 -1.57 -4.12 0.86
C LEU A 44 -2.90 -3.40 1.03
N PRO A 45 -3.29 -3.05 2.27
CA PRO A 45 -4.36 -2.11 2.52
C PRO A 45 -3.88 -0.65 2.43
N SER A 46 -4.82 0.28 2.26
CA SER A 46 -4.60 1.73 2.27
C SER A 46 -5.65 2.43 3.13
N ALA A 47 -5.28 3.57 3.72
CA ALA A 47 -6.13 4.46 4.48
C ALA A 47 -5.83 5.93 4.13
N SER A 48 -6.84 6.63 3.64
CA SER A 48 -6.79 8.07 3.36
C SER A 48 -7.59 8.81 4.43
N LEU A 49 -6.91 9.53 5.32
CA LEU A 49 -7.49 10.15 6.51
C LEU A 49 -7.52 11.68 6.40
N ASN A 50 -8.55 12.32 6.95
CA ASN A 50 -8.59 13.77 7.14
C ASN A 50 -8.33 14.15 8.61
N GLU A 51 -8.18 15.44 8.89
CA GLU A 51 -7.90 15.96 10.24
C GLU A 51 -9.04 15.72 11.25
N GLN A 52 -10.24 15.39 10.78
CA GLN A 52 -11.43 15.16 11.59
C GLN A 52 -11.61 13.68 12.00
N GLY A 53 -10.68 12.82 11.58
CA GLY A 53 -10.75 11.37 11.83
C GLY A 53 -11.66 10.59 10.87
N PHE A 54 -12.22 11.25 9.85
CA PHE A 54 -12.91 10.56 8.77
C PHE A 54 -11.89 9.96 7.81
N GLY A 55 -12.13 8.72 7.38
CA GLY A 55 -11.22 7.97 6.54
C GLY A 55 -11.90 7.24 5.38
N LEU A 56 -11.20 7.16 4.25
CA LEU A 56 -11.50 6.24 3.15
C LEU A 56 -10.49 5.08 3.18
N TYR A 57 -11.00 3.86 3.15
CA TYR A 57 -10.20 2.65 3.32
C TYR A 57 -10.40 1.70 2.13
N GLU A 58 -9.32 1.37 1.43
CA GLU A 58 -9.35 0.59 0.19
C GLU A 58 -8.07 -0.22 0.00
N PRO A 59 -8.04 -1.26 -0.86
CA PRO A 59 -6.79 -1.90 -1.27
C PRO A 59 -5.85 -0.89 -1.92
N ALA A 60 -4.54 -1.02 -1.71
CA ALA A 60 -3.57 -0.18 -2.41
C ALA A 60 -3.49 -0.51 -3.91
N GLY A 61 -3.67 -1.80 -4.25
CA GLY A 61 -3.68 -2.25 -5.64
C GLY A 61 -4.96 -1.87 -6.41
N GLY A 62 -4.84 -1.78 -7.74
CA GLY A 62 -5.96 -1.46 -8.63
C GLY A 62 -6.95 -2.60 -8.87
N SER A 63 -7.83 -2.42 -9.84
CA SER A 63 -8.99 -3.29 -10.11
C SER A 63 -8.69 -4.67 -10.72
N ALA A 64 -7.45 -4.93 -11.13
CA ALA A 64 -7.00 -6.19 -11.74
C ALA A 64 -7.97 -6.75 -12.82
N PRO A 65 -8.24 -6.00 -13.90
CA PRO A 65 -9.29 -6.32 -14.88
C PRO A 65 -9.05 -7.63 -15.64
N ASP A 66 -7.79 -8.03 -15.77
CA ASP A 66 -7.35 -9.28 -16.40
C ASP A 66 -7.80 -10.54 -15.63
N ILE A 67 -8.07 -10.43 -14.33
CA ILE A 67 -8.56 -11.53 -13.47
C ILE A 67 -9.97 -11.32 -12.92
N ALA A 68 -10.62 -10.19 -13.24
CA ALA A 68 -11.97 -9.89 -12.80
C ALA A 68 -12.96 -11.00 -13.20
N GLY A 69 -13.81 -11.41 -12.25
CA GLY A 69 -14.81 -12.47 -12.46
C GLY A 69 -14.26 -13.90 -12.50
N LYS A 70 -12.93 -14.11 -12.38
CA LYS A 70 -12.32 -15.45 -12.42
C LYS A 70 -12.25 -16.14 -11.04
N ASN A 71 -12.70 -15.49 -9.97
CA ASN A 71 -12.67 -16.01 -8.59
C ASN A 71 -11.27 -16.40 -8.09
N ILE A 72 -10.25 -15.64 -8.48
CA ILE A 72 -8.84 -15.85 -8.09
C ILE A 72 -8.18 -14.60 -7.48
N ALA A 73 -8.92 -13.50 -7.36
CA ALA A 73 -8.40 -12.28 -6.74
C ALA A 73 -8.11 -12.52 -5.25
N ASN A 74 -6.99 -12.01 -4.76
CA ASN A 74 -6.64 -12.09 -3.34
C ASN A 74 -7.45 -11.06 -2.54
N PRO A 75 -8.37 -11.47 -1.64
CA PRO A 75 -9.22 -10.54 -0.91
C PRO A 75 -8.54 -9.94 0.34
N ILE A 76 -7.32 -10.34 0.66
CA ILE A 76 -6.65 -9.97 1.92
C ILE A 76 -6.49 -8.46 2.06
N ALA A 77 -6.07 -7.75 1.00
CA ALA A 77 -5.95 -6.30 1.03
C ALA A 77 -7.26 -5.62 1.47
N GLN A 78 -8.40 -6.01 0.91
CA GLN A 78 -9.70 -5.43 1.26
C GLN A 78 -10.10 -5.72 2.72
N ILE A 79 -9.81 -6.93 3.20
CA ILE A 79 -10.08 -7.31 4.60
C ILE A 79 -9.17 -6.52 5.55
N LEU A 80 -7.91 -6.32 5.20
CA LEU A 80 -7.00 -5.50 5.99
C LEU A 80 -7.39 -4.02 5.95
N SER A 81 -7.95 -3.51 4.86
CA SER A 81 -8.50 -2.14 4.81
C SER A 81 -9.67 -1.98 5.78
N LEU A 82 -10.53 -3.00 5.92
CA LEU A 82 -11.55 -3.01 6.98
C LEU A 82 -10.91 -3.01 8.39
N ALA A 83 -9.81 -3.74 8.59
CA ALA A 83 -9.09 -3.71 9.86
C ALA A 83 -8.48 -2.33 10.16
N LEU A 84 -8.00 -1.61 9.15
CA LEU A 84 -7.56 -0.21 9.29
C LEU A 84 -8.74 0.70 9.67
N LEU A 85 -9.90 0.51 9.03
CA LEU A 85 -11.11 1.27 9.35
C LEU A 85 -11.46 1.15 10.84
N LEU A 86 -11.53 -0.08 11.36
CA LEU A 86 -11.84 -0.32 12.77
C LEU A 86 -10.78 0.23 13.75
N ARG A 87 -9.55 0.47 13.28
CA ARG A 87 -8.46 0.99 14.11
C ARG A 87 -8.44 2.52 14.15
N TYR A 88 -8.74 3.17 13.04
CA TYR A 88 -8.51 4.61 12.86
C TYR A 88 -9.78 5.46 12.79
N SER A 89 -10.97 4.84 12.76
CA SER A 89 -12.28 5.51 12.83
C SER A 89 -13.12 5.00 14.00
#